data_AF-A0AAV5U7Z5-F1
#
_entry.id   AF-A0AAV5U7Z5-F1
#
_cell.length_a   1.000
_cell.length_b   1.000
_cell.length_c   1.000
_cell.angle_alpha   90.00
_cell.angle_beta   90.00
_cell.angle_gamma   90.00
#
_symmetry.space_group_name_H-M   'P 1'
#
loop_
_entity.id
_entity.type
_entity.pdbx_description
1 polymer ?
#
loop_
_entity_poly.entity_id
_entity_poly.type
_entity_poly.pdbx_seq_one_letter_code
_entity_poly.pdbx_strand_id
1 'polypeptide(L)'
;YFRMRVSLLLLVFLVCSDAHKILVYNIKFAHSHSNFIENIADLLVDAGHDVTSLIPEISPHLQDGSTKTKVVRIPPHPEAAAANGRLYEGELDMFSFSELNPIIPIILGHEFATMFSKQCEATLDSSEIEKLQKEKFDVYILESFDGCGMLLSHLLKPRAVIKASSTLLYFDHYDDFGVPQLLPFLPGPSSRSLDQHSLLSRAWNLYAETLMRLSSLPMRSTVEELFRQRVCSDYPTLREISSNVAYVFTNTEPLIDFATPTLTRLIEIGGLGAKEPQELNEYWASVMGRRRKVVLISFGSVAKSHMMTPTGKAALHKVVSFFPSVTFIWKYEKKDEFALGDAAKIDNLVLTDWMSQNDLLNHPNPICFHHSCRHGISARARDERETGDSRPYFR
;
A
#
# COMPACT_ATOMS: atom_id res chain seq x y z
N TYR A 1 49.04 -7.70 -30.16
CA TYR A 1 48.29 -6.43 -29.97
C TYR A 1 46.78 -6.57 -30.04
N PHE A 2 46.18 -7.15 -31.10
CA PHE A 2 44.72 -7.26 -31.24
C PHE A 2 44.03 -8.11 -30.15
N ARG A 3 44.54 -9.31 -29.84
CA ARG A 3 44.00 -10.17 -28.77
C ARG A 3 44.04 -9.52 -27.38
N MET A 4 45.10 -8.76 -27.08
CA MET A 4 45.26 -8.08 -25.79
C MET A 4 44.25 -6.93 -25.63
N ARG A 5 43.87 -6.25 -26.71
CA ARG A 5 42.84 -5.21 -26.72
C ARG A 5 41.43 -5.80 -26.54
N VAL A 6 41.14 -6.95 -27.14
CA VAL A 6 39.86 -7.65 -26.96
C VAL A 6 39.71 -8.17 -25.52
N SER A 7 40.78 -8.72 -24.93
CA SER A 7 40.79 -9.12 -23.52
C SER A 7 40.66 -7.93 -22.56
N LEU A 8 41.31 -6.79 -22.85
CA LEU A 8 41.11 -5.56 -22.06
C LEU A 8 39.69 -5.01 -22.17
N LEU A 9 39.09 -5.03 -23.36
CA LEU A 9 37.70 -4.63 -23.57
C LEU A 9 36.74 -5.55 -22.79
N LEU A 10 36.94 -6.87 -22.83
CA LEU A 10 36.16 -7.83 -22.04
C LEU A 10 36.33 -7.63 -20.53
N LEU A 11 37.53 -7.28 -20.06
CA LEU A 11 37.78 -6.91 -18.66
C LEU A 11 37.09 -5.60 -18.28
N VAL A 12 37.03 -4.61 -19.18
CA VAL A 12 36.27 -3.36 -18.96
C VAL A 12 34.76 -3.64 -18.90
N PHE A 13 34.23 -4.52 -19.76
CA PHE A 13 32.82 -4.93 -19.70
C PHE A 13 32.48 -5.76 -18.45
N LEU A 14 33.42 -6.56 -17.94
CA LEU A 14 33.25 -7.29 -16.67
C LEU A 14 33.23 -6.38 -15.43
N VAL A 15 33.88 -5.21 -15.50
CA VAL A 15 33.85 -4.20 -14.43
C VAL A 15 32.57 -3.37 -14.45
N CYS A 16 31.79 -3.39 -15.55
CA CYS A 16 30.54 -2.63 -15.68
C CYS A 16 29.28 -3.35 -15.17
N SER A 17 29.42 -4.53 -14.56
CA SER A 17 28.30 -5.28 -13.97
C SER A 17 28.32 -5.17 -12.44
N ASP A 18 27.99 -4.01 -11.88
CA ASP A 18 27.83 -3.83 -10.43
C ASP A 18 26.49 -4.44 -9.98
N ALA A 19 26.50 -5.75 -9.74
CA ALA A 19 25.39 -6.46 -9.12
C ALA A 19 25.47 -6.29 -7.60
N HIS A 20 24.74 -5.31 -7.06
CA HIS A 20 24.56 -5.17 -5.61
C HIS A 20 23.78 -6.32 -5.00
N LYS A 21 24.11 -6.64 -3.76
CA LYS A 21 23.35 -7.58 -2.94
C LYS A 21 22.31 -6.82 -2.11
N ILE A 22 21.04 -7.04 -2.42
CA ILE A 22 19.93 -6.25 -1.90
C ILE A 22 19.03 -7.13 -1.05
N LEU A 23 18.74 -6.69 0.17
CA LEU A 23 17.70 -7.27 1.00
C LEU A 23 16.45 -6.40 0.90
N VAL A 24 15.30 -7.02 0.59
CA VAL A 24 14.01 -6.36 0.56
C VAL A 24 13.15 -6.90 1.70
N TYR A 25 12.74 -6.05 2.62
CA TYR A 25 11.81 -6.39 3.70
C TYR A 25 10.38 -6.06 3.30
N ASN A 26 9.54 -7.09 3.25
CA ASN A 26 8.14 -6.98 2.91
C ASN A 26 7.26 -7.63 3.98
N ILE A 27 6.61 -6.81 4.81
CA ILE A 27 5.64 -7.29 5.77
C ILE A 27 4.32 -7.64 5.06
N LYS A 28 3.95 -8.93 5.05
CA LYS A 28 2.80 -9.40 4.28
C LYS A 28 1.50 -9.34 5.09
N PHE A 29 0.91 -8.14 5.16
CA PHE A 29 -0.36 -7.86 5.86
C PHE A 29 -1.48 -7.35 4.94
N ALA A 30 -1.12 -6.68 3.84
CA ALA A 30 -2.07 -6.15 2.86
C ALA A 30 -1.56 -6.33 1.43
N HIS A 31 -2.49 -6.63 0.51
CA HIS A 31 -2.17 -6.93 -0.88
C HIS A 31 -1.51 -5.75 -1.61
N SER A 32 -1.99 -4.51 -1.40
CA SER A 32 -1.42 -3.32 -2.03
C SER A 32 0.02 -3.04 -1.59
N HIS A 33 0.30 -3.21 -0.31
CA HIS A 33 1.64 -3.02 0.25
C HIS A 33 2.61 -4.08 -0.26
N SER A 34 2.20 -5.35 -0.17
CA SER A 34 3.02 -6.48 -0.61
C SER A 34 3.39 -6.34 -2.08
N ASN A 35 2.41 -6.03 -2.94
CA ASN A 35 2.65 -5.85 -4.37
C ASN A 35 3.60 -4.69 -4.69
N PHE A 36 3.48 -3.55 -4.01
CA PHE A 36 4.36 -2.40 -4.30
C PHE A 36 5.82 -2.74 -4.01
N ILE A 37 6.09 -3.31 -2.83
CA ILE A 37 7.45 -3.69 -2.41
C ILE A 37 8.01 -4.83 -3.28
N GLU A 38 7.17 -5.81 -3.62
CA GLU A 38 7.57 -6.92 -4.48
C GLU A 38 7.85 -6.49 -5.92
N ASN A 39 7.12 -5.51 -6.48
CA ASN A 39 7.44 -4.95 -7.78
C ASN A 39 8.79 -4.21 -7.77
N ILE A 40 9.13 -3.49 -6.69
CA ILE A 40 10.46 -2.91 -6.52
C ILE A 40 11.52 -4.02 -6.54
N ALA A 41 11.28 -5.12 -5.83
CA ALA A 41 12.20 -6.24 -5.77
C ALA A 41 12.39 -6.90 -7.16
N ASP A 42 11.31 -7.13 -7.90
CA ASP A 42 11.35 -7.70 -9.25
C ASP A 42 12.12 -6.82 -10.23
N LEU A 43 11.92 -5.51 -10.20
CA LEU A 43 12.65 -4.57 -11.05
C LEU A 43 14.15 -4.57 -10.75
N LEU A 44 14.54 -4.76 -9.49
CA LEU A 44 15.95 -4.86 -9.09
C LEU A 44 16.58 -6.18 -9.58
N VAL A 45 15.82 -7.28 -9.57
CA VAL A 45 16.26 -8.55 -10.18
C VAL A 45 16.42 -8.39 -11.69
N ASP A 46 15.45 -7.76 -12.36
CA ASP A 46 15.51 -7.51 -13.80
C ASP A 46 16.68 -6.59 -14.19
N ALA A 47 17.08 -5.69 -13.29
CA ALA A 47 18.27 -4.85 -13.43
C ALA A 47 19.60 -5.60 -13.18
N GLY A 48 19.55 -6.88 -12.78
CA GLY A 48 20.72 -7.73 -12.58
C GLY A 48 21.29 -7.78 -11.16
N HIS A 49 20.55 -7.31 -10.16
CA HIS A 49 20.98 -7.37 -8.75
C HIS A 49 20.68 -8.72 -8.08
N ASP A 50 21.45 -9.07 -7.04
CA ASP A 50 21.17 -10.24 -6.19
C ASP A 50 20.18 -9.86 -5.10
N VAL A 51 18.90 -10.18 -5.30
CA VAL A 51 17.81 -9.76 -4.41
C VAL A 51 17.29 -10.91 -3.57
N THR A 52 17.30 -10.70 -2.25
CA THR A 52 16.66 -11.56 -1.26
C THR A 52 15.48 -10.81 -0.65
N SER A 53 14.30 -11.43 -0.61
CA SER A 53 13.10 -10.90 0.06
C SER A 53 12.90 -11.57 1.41
N LEU A 54 12.97 -10.81 2.50
CA LEU A 54 12.53 -11.23 3.83
C LEU A 54 11.05 -10.89 3.98
N ILE A 55 10.21 -11.91 4.13
CA ILE A 55 8.76 -11.80 4.16
C ILE A 55 8.20 -12.35 5.48
N PRO A 56 8.03 -11.52 6.52
CA PRO A 56 7.21 -11.90 7.65
C PRO A 56 5.73 -11.90 7.28
N GLU A 57 5.05 -13.00 7.53
CA GLU A 57 3.68 -13.21 7.07
C GLU A 57 2.68 -12.94 8.19
N ILE A 58 1.81 -11.94 8.04
CA ILE A 58 0.66 -11.76 8.94
C ILE A 58 -0.60 -12.36 8.32
N SER A 59 -0.75 -12.20 7.00
CA SER A 59 -1.87 -12.72 6.22
C SER A 59 -1.40 -13.82 5.25
N PRO A 60 -1.40 -15.10 5.65
CA PRO A 60 -0.94 -16.20 4.79
C PRO A 60 -1.83 -16.41 3.56
N HIS A 61 -3.07 -15.93 3.57
CA HIS A 61 -4.01 -16.04 2.45
C HIS A 61 -3.71 -15.08 1.30
N LEU A 62 -2.86 -14.07 1.50
CA LEU A 62 -2.45 -13.19 0.42
C LEU A 62 -1.55 -13.96 -0.54
N GLN A 63 -1.81 -13.83 -1.84
CA GLN A 63 -0.90 -14.36 -2.85
C GLN A 63 0.33 -13.46 -2.96
N ASP A 64 1.47 -14.06 -3.32
CA ASP A 64 2.65 -13.29 -3.67
C ASP A 64 2.46 -12.67 -5.05
N GLY A 65 2.87 -11.43 -5.18
CA GLY A 65 2.97 -10.68 -6.43
C GLY A 65 4.28 -10.91 -7.20
N SER A 66 5.37 -11.30 -6.52
CA SER A 66 6.69 -11.62 -7.12
C SER A 66 7.02 -13.12 -7.10
N THR A 67 7.75 -13.57 -8.13
CA THR A 67 8.32 -14.93 -8.23
C THR A 67 9.82 -14.94 -8.52
N LYS A 68 10.47 -13.76 -8.61
CA LYS A 68 11.85 -13.64 -9.12
C LYS A 68 12.93 -13.60 -8.04
N THR A 69 12.57 -13.34 -6.79
CA THR A 69 13.54 -13.13 -5.70
C THR A 69 13.84 -14.42 -4.92
N LYS A 70 14.97 -14.44 -4.20
CA LYS A 70 15.22 -15.46 -3.18
C LYS A 70 14.36 -15.14 -1.96
N VAL A 71 13.46 -16.03 -1.57
CA VAL A 71 12.47 -15.73 -0.51
C VAL A 71 12.86 -16.38 0.81
N VAL A 72 12.87 -15.58 1.88
CA VAL A 72 12.96 -16.02 3.27
C VAL A 72 11.65 -15.67 3.96
N ARG A 73 10.85 -16.67 4.35
CA ARG A 73 9.56 -16.46 5.01
C ARG A 73 9.66 -16.65 6.51
N ILE A 74 8.99 -15.78 7.24
CA ILE A 74 8.73 -15.96 8.67
C ILE A 74 7.25 -16.28 8.83
N PRO A 75 6.89 -17.48 9.35
CA PRO A 75 5.51 -17.86 9.58
C PRO A 75 4.74 -16.86 10.47
N PRO A 76 3.41 -16.81 10.36
CA PRO A 76 2.59 -15.93 11.18
C PRO A 76 2.66 -16.24 12.67
N HIS A 77 2.85 -15.21 13.48
CA HIS A 77 2.61 -15.30 14.91
C HIS A 77 1.09 -15.45 15.16
N PRO A 78 0.63 -16.41 16.00
CA PRO A 78 -0.80 -16.65 16.21
C PRO A 78 -1.59 -15.40 16.62
N GLU A 79 -1.05 -14.59 17.53
CA GLU A 79 -1.67 -13.33 17.95
C GLU A 79 -1.73 -12.28 16.84
N ALA A 80 -0.70 -12.20 15.98
CA ALA A 80 -0.68 -11.27 14.85
C ALA A 80 -1.72 -11.67 13.80
N ALA A 81 -1.80 -12.97 13.48
CA ALA A 81 -2.80 -13.52 12.57
C ALA A 81 -4.22 -13.32 13.10
N ALA A 82 -4.45 -13.50 14.41
CA ALA A 82 -5.75 -13.28 15.04
C ALA A 82 -6.17 -11.80 14.98
N ALA A 83 -5.28 -10.86 15.32
CA ALA A 83 -5.55 -9.42 15.22
C ALA A 83 -5.87 -9.00 13.78
N ASN A 84 -5.12 -9.51 12.81
CA ASN A 84 -5.42 -9.32 11.39
C ASN A 84 -6.75 -9.96 10.98
N GLY A 85 -7.08 -11.15 11.51
CA GLY A 85 -8.35 -11.83 11.29
C GLY A 85 -9.54 -10.94 11.69
N ARG A 86 -9.50 -10.32 12.87
CA ARG A 86 -10.55 -9.38 13.33
C ARG A 86 -10.79 -8.22 12.36
N LEU A 87 -9.73 -7.71 11.73
CA LEU A 87 -9.81 -6.68 10.69
C LEU A 87 -10.43 -7.21 9.39
N TYR A 88 -10.01 -8.39 8.93
CA TYR A 88 -10.42 -8.96 7.64
C TYR A 88 -11.78 -9.67 7.67
N GLU A 89 -12.22 -10.14 8.84
CA GLU A 89 -13.48 -10.86 9.07
C GLU A 89 -14.62 -9.91 9.47
N GLY A 90 -14.31 -8.62 9.68
CA GLY A 90 -15.30 -7.57 9.89
C GLY A 90 -15.72 -7.36 11.34
N GLU A 91 -14.97 -7.91 12.31
CA GLU A 91 -15.13 -7.52 13.72
C GLU A 91 -14.73 -6.05 13.92
N LEU A 92 -13.77 -5.57 13.11
CA LEU A 92 -13.36 -4.18 13.03
C LEU A 92 -13.68 -3.64 11.63
N ASP A 93 -14.83 -2.98 11.53
CA ASP A 93 -15.33 -2.43 10.27
C ASP A 93 -14.55 -1.18 9.84
N MET A 94 -13.81 -1.29 8.73
CA MET A 94 -13.11 -0.15 8.12
C MET A 94 -14.05 0.95 7.61
N PHE A 95 -15.32 0.66 7.35
CA PHE A 95 -16.32 1.70 7.00
C PHE A 95 -16.76 2.50 8.22
N SER A 96 -16.54 1.98 9.43
CA SER A 96 -16.79 2.66 10.70
C SER A 96 -15.60 3.50 11.17
N PHE A 97 -14.48 3.47 10.44
CA PHE A 97 -13.34 4.34 10.69
C PHE A 97 -13.71 5.80 10.41
N SER A 98 -13.74 6.61 11.46
CA SER A 98 -14.01 8.05 11.35
C SER A 98 -13.28 8.81 12.45
N GLU A 99 -12.82 10.00 12.11
CA GLU A 99 -12.30 10.95 13.08
C GLU A 99 -13.40 11.51 14.01
N LEU A 100 -14.68 11.37 13.66
CA LEU A 100 -15.81 11.77 14.52
C LEU A 100 -15.95 10.91 15.77
N ASN A 101 -15.43 9.68 15.73
CA ASN A 101 -15.45 8.77 16.87
C ASN A 101 -14.00 8.38 17.22
N PRO A 102 -13.40 9.02 18.24
CA PRO A 102 -12.00 8.77 18.59
C PRO A 102 -11.71 7.35 19.09
N ILE A 103 -12.74 6.59 19.48
CA ILE A 103 -12.58 5.24 20.04
C ILE A 103 -12.12 4.26 18.95
N ILE A 104 -12.70 4.33 17.75
CA ILE A 104 -12.41 3.36 16.68
C ILE A 104 -10.94 3.45 16.20
N PRO A 105 -10.38 4.64 15.91
CA PRO A 105 -8.96 4.76 15.60
C PRO A 105 -8.05 4.22 16.69
N ILE A 106 -8.35 4.47 17.97
CA ILE A 106 -7.54 3.97 19.10
C ILE A 106 -7.55 2.44 19.14
N ILE A 107 -8.72 1.81 18.98
CA ILE A 107 -8.82 0.34 18.94
C ILE A 107 -8.01 -0.22 17.77
N LEU A 108 -8.19 0.34 16.57
CA LEU A 108 -7.43 -0.09 15.38
C LEU A 108 -5.93 0.10 15.55
N GLY A 109 -5.51 1.20 16.15
CA GLY A 109 -4.11 1.48 16.47
C GLY A 109 -3.49 0.42 17.39
N HIS A 110 -4.25 -0.02 18.40
CA HIS A 110 -3.82 -1.09 19.28
C HIS A 110 -3.77 -2.45 18.57
N GLU A 111 -4.73 -2.73 17.69
CA GLU A 111 -4.76 -3.96 16.90
C GLU A 111 -3.60 -4.02 15.90
N PHE A 112 -3.30 -2.92 15.21
CA PHE A 112 -2.09 -2.83 14.39
C PHE A 112 -0.83 -2.99 15.24
N ALA A 113 -0.77 -2.40 16.43
CA ALA A 113 0.37 -2.58 17.32
C ALA A 113 0.57 -4.05 17.70
N THR A 114 -0.50 -4.76 18.04
CA THR A 114 -0.44 -6.22 18.27
C THR A 114 0.01 -6.96 17.01
N MET A 115 -0.55 -6.66 15.84
CA MET A 115 -0.17 -7.27 14.56
C MET A 115 1.34 -7.16 14.28
N PHE A 116 1.87 -5.94 14.29
CA PHE A 116 3.27 -5.71 13.92
C PHE A 116 4.25 -6.13 15.02
N SER A 117 3.97 -5.84 16.29
CA SER A 117 4.88 -6.24 17.38
C SER A 117 4.98 -7.75 17.55
N LYS A 118 3.86 -8.48 17.46
CA LYS A 118 3.87 -9.95 17.56
C LYS A 118 4.49 -10.62 16.36
N GLN A 119 4.28 -10.09 15.16
CA GLN A 119 5.00 -10.61 13.99
C GLN A 119 6.49 -10.29 14.06
N CYS A 120 6.86 -9.13 14.63
CA CYS A 120 8.25 -8.78 14.88
C CYS A 120 8.92 -9.73 15.89
N GLU A 121 8.20 -10.13 16.95
CA GLU A 121 8.65 -11.13 17.92
C GLU A 121 9.00 -12.46 17.23
N ALA A 122 8.09 -12.98 16.39
CA ALA A 122 8.38 -14.18 15.59
C ALA A 122 9.54 -14.00 14.61
N THR A 123 9.74 -12.78 14.10
CA THR A 123 10.85 -12.45 13.19
C THR A 123 12.18 -12.47 13.94
N LEU A 124 12.25 -11.88 15.12
CA LEU A 124 13.46 -11.87 15.96
C LEU A 124 13.82 -13.25 16.49
N ASP A 125 12.83 -14.07 16.83
CA ASP A 125 13.04 -15.44 17.31
C ASP A 125 13.48 -16.41 16.19
N SER A 126 13.43 -15.99 14.93
CA SER A 126 13.82 -16.82 13.79
C SER A 126 15.33 -16.88 13.58
N SER A 127 15.85 -18.11 13.41
CA SER A 127 17.25 -18.35 13.04
C SER A 127 17.67 -17.74 11.69
N GLU A 128 16.70 -17.33 10.85
CA GLU A 128 16.97 -16.68 9.57
C GLU A 128 17.61 -15.30 9.73
N ILE A 129 17.33 -14.57 10.82
CA ILE A 129 17.91 -13.24 11.05
C ILE A 129 19.43 -13.32 11.23
N GLU A 130 19.91 -14.30 11.98
CA GLU A 130 21.36 -14.53 12.13
C GLU A 130 22.04 -14.91 10.82
N LYS A 131 21.33 -15.65 9.94
CA LYS A 131 21.84 -15.98 8.59
C LYS A 131 21.92 -14.72 7.74
N LEU A 132 20.85 -13.93 7.68
CA LEU A 132 20.80 -12.67 6.94
C LEU A 132 21.85 -11.67 7.41
N GLN A 133 22.14 -11.62 8.71
CA GLN A 133 23.20 -10.75 9.24
C GLN A 133 24.60 -11.14 8.70
N LYS A 134 24.85 -12.43 8.49
CA LYS A 134 26.12 -12.93 7.93
C LYS A 134 26.27 -12.66 6.43
N GLU A 135 25.16 -12.50 5.71
CA GLU A 135 25.14 -12.27 4.26
C GLU A 135 25.70 -10.90 3.84
N LYS A 136 25.74 -9.91 4.75
CA LYS A 136 26.27 -8.54 4.55
C LYS A 136 25.75 -7.84 3.28
N PHE A 137 24.51 -7.36 3.34
CA PHE A 137 23.86 -6.67 2.23
C PHE A 137 24.42 -5.27 1.96
N ASP A 138 24.46 -4.89 0.68
CA ASP A 138 24.83 -3.53 0.26
C ASP A 138 23.68 -2.55 0.51
N VAL A 139 22.47 -2.96 0.10
CA VAL A 139 21.26 -2.13 0.20
C VAL A 139 20.18 -2.91 0.92
N TYR A 140 19.48 -2.22 1.80
CA TYR A 140 18.28 -2.73 2.46
C TYR A 140 17.09 -1.83 2.17
N ILE A 141 16.09 -2.38 1.50
CA ILE A 141 14.85 -1.68 1.14
C ILE A 141 13.72 -2.23 2.01
N LEU A 142 12.98 -1.38 2.70
CA LEU A 142 11.93 -1.81 3.62
C LEU A 142 10.65 -1.00 3.49
N GLU A 143 9.51 -1.66 3.68
CA GLU A 143 8.20 -1.01 3.79
C GLU A 143 8.17 -0.06 5.00
N SER A 144 7.73 1.17 4.77
CA SER A 144 7.66 2.22 5.79
C SER A 144 6.60 1.95 6.84
N PHE A 145 5.59 1.13 6.53
CA PHE A 145 4.47 0.80 7.41
C PHE A 145 4.82 -0.01 8.64
N ASP A 146 5.93 -0.74 8.62
CA ASP A 146 6.34 -1.55 9.76
C ASP A 146 7.65 -1.08 10.38
N GLY A 147 7.59 -0.82 11.68
CA GLY A 147 8.75 -0.42 12.48
C GLY A 147 9.77 -1.56 12.64
N CYS A 148 9.35 -2.83 12.62
CA CYS A 148 10.25 -3.95 12.82
C CYS A 148 11.33 -4.00 11.73
N GLY A 149 10.90 -3.88 10.46
CA GLY A 149 11.80 -3.80 9.32
C GLY A 149 12.85 -2.71 9.47
N MET A 150 12.47 -1.55 10.00
CA MET A 150 13.38 -0.44 10.22
C MET A 150 14.37 -0.70 11.36
N LEU A 151 13.92 -1.21 12.50
CA LEU A 151 14.83 -1.55 13.61
C LEU A 151 15.80 -2.67 13.21
N LEU A 152 15.35 -3.67 12.43
CA LEU A 152 16.23 -4.70 11.88
C LEU A 152 17.40 -4.12 11.07
N SER A 153 17.27 -2.94 10.45
CA SER A 153 18.38 -2.34 9.70
C SER A 153 19.59 -2.07 10.60
N HIS A 154 19.38 -1.70 11.86
CA HIS A 154 20.46 -1.45 12.80
C HIS A 154 21.15 -2.74 13.27
N LEU A 155 20.41 -3.86 13.31
CA LEU A 155 20.96 -5.18 13.57
C LEU A 155 21.74 -5.74 12.36
N LEU A 156 21.18 -5.61 11.16
CA LEU A 156 21.71 -6.15 9.91
C LEU A 156 22.89 -5.33 9.35
N LYS A 157 22.96 -4.03 9.69
CA LYS A 157 24.03 -3.11 9.31
C LYS A 157 24.36 -3.11 7.80
N PRO A 158 23.36 -2.94 6.91
CA PRO A 158 23.60 -2.78 5.48
C PRO A 158 24.36 -1.46 5.21
N ARG A 159 24.99 -1.33 4.03
CA ARG A 159 25.73 -0.09 3.68
C ARG A 159 24.79 1.09 3.43
N ALA A 160 23.61 0.83 2.87
CA ALA A 160 22.57 1.83 2.66
C ALA A 160 21.19 1.27 3.04
N VAL A 161 20.34 2.14 3.57
CA VAL A 161 18.94 1.83 3.89
C VAL A 161 18.04 2.77 3.10
N ILE A 162 17.05 2.20 2.41
CA ILE A 162 16.02 2.92 1.65
C ILE A 162 14.67 2.51 2.23
N LYS A 163 13.83 3.48 2.57
CA LYS A 163 12.44 3.21 2.94
C LYS A 163 11.56 3.35 1.72
N ALA A 164 10.56 2.50 1.59
CA ALA A 164 9.56 2.56 0.54
C ALA A 164 8.18 2.62 1.20
N SER A 165 7.38 3.63 0.88
CA SER A 165 6.00 3.76 1.32
C SER A 165 5.11 3.39 0.15
N SER A 166 4.28 2.36 0.32
CA SER A 166 3.27 1.95 -0.66
C SER A 166 2.16 2.99 -0.88
N THR A 167 2.17 4.09 -0.12
CA THR A 167 1.23 5.21 -0.17
C THR A 167 1.99 6.54 -0.01
N LEU A 168 1.34 7.58 0.52
CA LEU A 168 1.98 8.82 0.94
C LEU A 168 2.80 8.67 2.24
N LEU A 169 3.45 9.74 2.69
CA LEU A 169 3.96 9.83 4.05
C LEU A 169 2.81 10.06 5.03
N TYR A 170 2.82 9.39 6.17
CA TYR A 170 1.76 9.48 7.18
C TYR A 170 2.34 9.38 8.60
N PHE A 171 1.55 9.80 9.59
CA PHE A 171 1.93 9.81 11.01
C PHE A 171 3.31 10.46 11.23
N ASP A 172 4.18 9.79 11.98
CA ASP A 172 5.49 10.28 12.40
C ASP A 172 6.53 10.25 11.27
N HIS A 173 6.20 9.74 10.07
CA HIS A 173 7.14 9.72 8.94
C HIS A 173 7.60 11.12 8.54
N TYR A 174 6.71 12.11 8.61
CA TYR A 174 7.08 13.51 8.37
C TYR A 174 8.17 13.97 9.33
N ASP A 175 8.05 13.63 10.62
CA ASP A 175 9.00 14.03 11.66
C ASP A 175 10.31 13.24 11.60
N ASP A 176 10.23 11.94 11.30
CA ASP A 176 11.39 11.07 11.09
C ASP A 176 12.27 11.56 9.93
N PHE A 177 11.64 12.04 8.86
CA PHE A 177 12.34 12.50 7.66
C PHE A 177 12.55 14.02 7.62
N GLY A 178 12.05 14.78 8.59
CA GLY A 178 12.14 16.24 8.60
C GLY A 178 11.40 16.90 7.43
N VAL A 179 10.34 16.26 6.92
CA VAL A 179 9.48 16.82 5.87
C VAL A 179 8.39 17.68 6.53
N PRO A 180 8.27 18.99 6.21
CA PRO A 180 7.26 19.84 6.82
C PRO A 180 5.83 19.44 6.43
N GLN A 181 4.96 19.23 7.42
CA GLN A 181 3.54 18.96 7.19
C GLN A 181 2.71 20.26 7.28
N LEU A 182 2.12 20.71 6.17
CA LEU A 182 1.35 21.96 6.09
C LEU A 182 -0.14 21.78 6.44
N LEU A 183 -0.44 21.21 7.61
CA LEU A 183 -1.81 20.93 8.07
C LEU A 183 -2.79 22.13 8.03
N PRO A 184 -2.37 23.40 8.23
CA PRO A 184 -3.30 24.52 8.10
C PRO A 184 -3.75 24.81 6.67
N PHE A 185 -3.07 24.26 5.66
CA PHE A 185 -3.32 24.55 4.24
C PHE A 185 -3.68 23.32 3.44
N LEU A 186 -3.24 22.13 3.89
CA LEU A 186 -3.46 20.87 3.21
C LEU A 186 -4.24 19.91 4.11
N PRO A 187 -5.29 19.26 3.59
CA PRO A 187 -6.03 18.27 4.34
C PRO A 187 -5.13 17.07 4.63
N GLY A 188 -5.10 16.64 5.90
CA GLY A 188 -4.41 15.42 6.29
C GLY A 188 -5.13 14.19 5.70
N PRO A 189 -4.44 13.05 5.56
CA PRO A 189 -5.01 11.84 4.95
C PRO A 189 -6.31 11.37 5.63
N SER A 190 -6.46 11.68 6.91
CA SER A 190 -7.57 11.25 7.76
C SER A 190 -8.63 12.32 8.00
N SER A 191 -8.56 13.47 7.31
CA SER A 191 -9.60 14.48 7.36
C SER A 191 -10.73 14.15 6.38
N ARG A 192 -11.99 14.24 6.84
CA ARG A 192 -13.16 14.15 5.96
C ARG A 192 -13.29 15.30 4.97
N SER A 193 -12.65 16.44 5.25
CA SER A 193 -12.80 17.67 4.45
C SER A 193 -11.52 17.98 3.69
N LEU A 194 -11.67 18.17 2.37
CA LEU A 194 -10.62 18.74 1.53
C LEU A 194 -10.53 20.27 1.64
N ASP A 195 -11.60 20.92 2.10
CA ASP A 195 -11.63 22.36 2.33
C ASP A 195 -10.86 22.72 3.61
N GLN A 196 -9.84 23.57 3.46
CA GLN A 196 -9.01 24.13 4.54
C GLN A 196 -9.01 25.67 4.55
N HIS A 197 -10.08 26.31 4.05
CA HIS A 197 -10.17 27.77 3.93
C HIS A 197 -10.59 28.48 5.23
N SER A 198 -11.31 27.81 6.14
CA SER A 198 -11.79 28.41 7.39
C SER A 198 -10.95 28.02 8.61
N LEU A 199 -10.97 28.84 9.67
CA LEU A 199 -10.33 28.48 10.93
C LEU A 199 -10.90 27.17 11.52
N LEU A 200 -12.20 26.95 11.38
CA LEU A 200 -12.85 25.75 11.89
C LEU A 200 -12.43 24.49 11.13
N SER A 201 -12.37 24.56 9.79
CA SER A 201 -11.91 23.43 8.97
C SER A 201 -10.45 23.08 9.25
N ARG A 202 -9.60 24.09 9.46
CA ARG A 202 -8.19 23.90 9.84
C ARG A 202 -8.04 23.29 11.24
N ALA A 203 -8.82 23.77 12.21
CA ALA A 203 -8.85 23.18 13.54
C ALA A 203 -9.33 21.72 13.51
N TRP A 204 -10.32 21.42 12.66
CA TRP A 204 -10.79 20.05 12.44
C TRP A 204 -9.69 19.17 11.84
N ASN A 205 -8.97 19.67 10.84
CA ASN A 205 -7.87 18.96 10.21
C ASN A 205 -6.75 18.63 11.20
N LEU A 206 -6.39 19.60 12.04
CA LEU A 206 -5.41 19.40 13.11
C LEU A 206 -5.87 18.38 14.15
N TYR A 207 -7.14 18.42 14.54
CA TYR A 207 -7.74 17.41 15.43
C TYR A 207 -7.66 16.02 14.81
N ALA A 208 -8.12 15.86 13.57
CA ALA A 208 -8.12 14.58 12.87
C ALA A 208 -6.69 14.00 12.79
N GLU A 209 -5.71 14.81 12.37
CA GLU A 209 -4.32 14.38 12.29
C GLU A 209 -3.74 14.00 13.66
N THR A 210 -4.05 14.78 14.71
CA THR A 210 -3.56 14.51 16.06
C THR A 210 -4.13 13.19 16.59
N LEU A 211 -5.43 12.95 16.41
CA LEU A 211 -6.08 11.71 16.79
C LEU A 211 -5.43 10.50 16.11
N MET A 212 -5.12 10.61 14.82
CA MET A 212 -4.45 9.55 14.08
C MET A 212 -3.05 9.27 14.61
N ARG A 213 -2.25 10.32 14.81
CA ARG A 213 -0.90 10.19 15.36
C ARG A 213 -0.91 9.51 16.73
N LEU A 214 -1.81 9.92 17.61
CA LEU A 214 -1.99 9.28 18.92
C LEU A 214 -2.39 7.81 18.78
N SER A 215 -3.27 7.49 17.84
CA SER A 215 -3.68 6.10 17.60
C SER A 215 -2.55 5.22 17.05
N SER A 216 -1.58 5.79 16.31
CA SER A 216 -0.43 5.03 15.78
C SER A 216 0.72 4.86 16.77
N LEU A 217 0.76 5.62 17.88
CA LEU A 217 1.86 5.55 18.86
C LEU A 217 2.16 4.14 19.38
N PRO A 218 1.15 3.30 19.74
CA PRO A 218 1.40 1.95 20.22
C PRO A 218 2.15 1.08 19.20
N MET A 219 1.94 1.28 17.89
CA MET A 219 2.66 0.52 16.87
C MET A 219 4.17 0.75 16.93
N ARG A 220 4.60 1.97 17.27
CA ARG A 220 6.03 2.31 17.39
C ARG A 220 6.59 1.85 18.72
N SER A 221 5.93 2.22 19.83
CA SER A 221 6.48 2.00 21.17
C SER A 221 6.59 0.52 21.51
N THR A 222 5.63 -0.32 21.09
CA THR A 222 5.67 -1.76 21.35
C THR A 222 6.82 -2.46 20.64
N VAL A 223 7.11 -2.07 19.39
CA VAL A 223 8.22 -2.65 18.62
C VAL A 223 9.57 -2.14 19.13
N GLU A 224 9.70 -0.85 19.47
CA GLU A 224 10.91 -0.33 20.11
C GLU A 224 11.22 -1.04 21.42
N GLU A 225 10.20 -1.21 22.27
CA GLU A 225 10.33 -1.89 23.56
C GLU A 225 10.74 -3.36 23.37
N LEU A 226 10.16 -4.06 22.38
CA LEU A 226 10.55 -5.42 22.03
C LEU A 226 12.05 -5.51 21.71
N PHE A 227 12.58 -4.60 20.89
CA PHE A 227 14.02 -4.59 20.58
C PHE A 227 14.88 -4.26 21.81
N ARG A 228 14.44 -3.33 22.66
CA ARG A 228 15.16 -3.03 23.91
C ARG A 228 15.24 -4.23 24.84
N GLN A 229 14.18 -5.03 24.90
CA GLN A 229 14.11 -6.22 25.73
C GLN A 229 14.87 -7.42 25.14
N ARG A 230 14.77 -7.64 23.83
CA ARG A 230 15.29 -8.85 23.17
C ARG A 230 16.71 -8.70 22.63
N VAL A 231 17.16 -7.47 22.34
CA VAL A 231 18.48 -7.21 21.75
C VAL A 231 19.41 -6.53 22.75
N CYS A 232 19.11 -5.30 23.16
CA CYS A 232 19.86 -4.59 24.21
C CYS A 232 19.07 -3.39 24.74
N SER A 233 19.20 -3.07 26.04
CA SER A 233 18.41 -2.03 26.70
C SER A 233 18.60 -0.62 26.14
N ASP A 234 19.73 -0.36 25.50
CA ASP A 234 20.13 0.90 24.87
C ASP A 234 19.87 0.94 23.35
N TYR A 235 19.02 0.04 22.83
CA TYR A 235 18.68 0.02 21.41
C TYR A 235 18.11 1.38 20.95
N PRO A 236 18.60 1.93 19.82
CA PRO A 236 18.15 3.22 19.33
C PRO A 236 16.67 3.20 18.94
N THR A 237 16.04 4.36 19.06
CA THR A 237 14.64 4.57 18.69
C THR A 237 14.42 4.47 17.18
N LEU A 238 13.18 4.22 16.76
CA LEU A 238 12.80 4.27 15.34
C LEU A 238 13.11 5.61 14.71
N ARG A 239 12.98 6.71 15.46
CA ARG A 239 13.27 8.06 14.99
C ARG A 239 14.76 8.24 14.69
N GLU A 240 15.62 7.82 15.60
CA GLU A 240 17.07 7.91 15.43
C GLU A 240 17.55 7.10 14.21
N ILE A 241 17.05 5.88 14.04
CA ILE A 241 17.44 5.03 12.91
C ILE A 241 16.82 5.57 11.60
N SER A 242 15.53 5.92 11.59
CA SER A 242 14.83 6.40 10.39
C SER A 242 15.38 7.74 9.87
N SER A 243 15.91 8.60 10.75
CA SER A 243 16.48 9.88 10.33
C SER A 243 17.70 9.75 9.40
N ASN A 244 18.40 8.61 9.47
CA ASN A 244 19.65 8.32 8.77
C ASN A 244 19.47 7.51 7.47
N VAL A 245 18.24 7.31 7.00
CA VAL A 245 18.00 6.60 5.73
C VAL A 245 18.47 7.44 4.54
N ALA A 246 18.98 6.76 3.50
CA ALA A 246 19.55 7.40 2.32
C ALA A 246 18.45 8.05 1.45
N TYR A 247 17.39 7.28 1.19
CA TYR A 247 16.24 7.70 0.39
C TYR A 247 14.94 7.18 0.98
N VAL A 248 13.86 7.89 0.67
CA VAL A 248 12.49 7.48 0.95
C VAL A 248 11.72 7.50 -0.36
N PHE A 249 11.23 6.35 -0.77
CA PHE A 249 10.39 6.17 -1.94
C PHE A 249 8.92 6.26 -1.53
N THR A 250 8.10 6.98 -2.29
CA THR A 250 6.64 7.05 -2.05
C THR A 250 5.90 6.68 -3.33
N ASN A 251 4.81 5.93 -3.18
CA ASN A 251 3.92 5.61 -4.30
C ASN A 251 2.96 6.79 -4.57
N THR A 252 3.52 7.96 -4.89
CA THR A 252 2.80 9.21 -5.18
C THR A 252 3.18 9.73 -6.57
N GLU A 253 2.29 10.53 -7.17
CA GLU A 253 2.51 11.18 -8.47
C GLU A 253 2.37 12.70 -8.30
N PRO A 254 3.48 13.47 -8.34
CA PRO A 254 3.48 14.89 -8.05
C PRO A 254 2.60 15.73 -8.99
N LEU A 255 2.31 15.25 -10.21
CA LEU A 255 1.46 15.97 -11.15
C LEU A 255 -0.04 15.89 -10.83
N ILE A 256 -0.45 14.92 -10.01
CA ILE A 256 -1.86 14.65 -9.69
C ILE A 256 -2.15 14.92 -8.21
N ASP A 257 -1.16 14.77 -7.34
CA ASP A 257 -1.31 14.98 -5.90
C ASP A 257 -1.25 16.47 -5.49
N PHE A 258 -1.56 16.74 -4.23
CA PHE A 258 -1.42 18.06 -3.65
C PHE A 258 0.04 18.52 -3.68
N ALA A 259 0.25 19.78 -4.08
CA ALA A 259 1.56 20.40 -3.96
C ALA A 259 1.96 20.51 -2.48
N THR A 260 2.95 19.71 -2.07
CA THR A 260 3.43 19.63 -0.68
C THR A 260 4.94 19.92 -0.62
N PRO A 261 5.46 20.41 0.52
CA PRO A 261 6.90 20.50 0.70
C PRO A 261 7.55 19.12 0.61
N THR A 262 8.64 19.02 -0.13
CA THR A 262 9.40 17.78 -0.30
C THR A 262 10.89 18.01 -0.08
N LEU A 263 11.65 16.91 0.02
CA LEU A 263 13.10 16.90 0.17
C LEU A 263 13.71 16.13 -1.00
N THR A 264 14.96 16.43 -1.36
CA THR A 264 15.68 15.71 -2.44
C THR A 264 15.87 14.21 -2.17
N ARG A 265 15.76 13.78 -0.91
CA ARG A 265 15.82 12.37 -0.52
C ARG A 265 14.47 11.65 -0.61
N LEU A 266 13.37 12.38 -0.82
CA LEU A 266 12.04 11.83 -1.02
C LEU A 266 11.81 11.73 -2.53
N ILE A 267 11.73 10.49 -3.03
CA ILE A 267 11.56 10.21 -4.46
C ILE A 267 10.18 9.61 -4.67
N GLU A 268 9.38 10.27 -5.49
CA GLU A 268 8.04 9.85 -5.82
C GLU A 268 8.09 8.89 -7.01
N ILE A 269 7.69 7.63 -6.78
CA ILE A 269 7.73 6.53 -7.75
C ILE A 269 6.33 5.92 -7.95
N GLY A 270 5.35 6.79 -8.16
CA GLY A 270 3.97 6.42 -8.45
C GLY A 270 3.86 5.48 -9.65
N GLY A 271 2.89 4.57 -9.61
CA GLY A 271 2.52 3.75 -10.77
C GLY A 271 3.33 2.46 -10.98
N LEU A 272 4.31 2.14 -10.13
CA LEU A 272 5.13 0.93 -10.24
C LEU A 272 4.34 -0.39 -10.28
N GLY A 273 3.12 -0.42 -9.75
CA GLY A 273 2.24 -1.58 -9.80
C GLY A 273 1.29 -1.63 -11.00
N ALA A 274 1.37 -0.67 -11.93
CA ALA A 274 0.61 -0.69 -13.17
C ALA A 274 1.26 -1.71 -14.12
N LYS A 275 0.47 -2.70 -14.54
CA LYS A 275 0.90 -3.70 -15.52
C LYS A 275 0.32 -3.33 -16.87
N GLU A 276 0.96 -3.79 -17.95
CA GLU A 276 0.37 -3.71 -19.27
C GLU A 276 -1.01 -4.41 -19.26
N PRO A 277 -2.10 -3.70 -19.62
CA PRO A 277 -3.43 -4.28 -19.64
C PRO A 277 -3.50 -5.48 -20.58
N GLN A 278 -4.13 -6.55 -20.11
CA GLN A 278 -4.39 -7.74 -20.91
C GLN A 278 -5.76 -7.63 -21.60
N GLU A 279 -5.95 -8.39 -22.68
CA GLU A 279 -7.27 -8.50 -23.31
C GLU A 279 -8.27 -9.14 -22.33
N LEU A 280 -9.48 -8.59 -22.28
CA LEU A 280 -10.56 -9.14 -21.47
C LEU A 280 -10.99 -10.50 -22.03
N ASN A 281 -11.23 -11.45 -21.13
CA ASN A 281 -11.88 -12.70 -21.50
C ASN A 281 -13.30 -12.46 -22.04
N GLU A 282 -13.86 -13.47 -22.72
CA GLU A 282 -15.19 -13.36 -23.36
C GLU A 282 -16.30 -12.89 -22.41
N TYR A 283 -16.24 -13.34 -21.15
CA TYR A 283 -17.21 -12.95 -20.13
C TYR A 283 -17.15 -11.44 -19.85
N TRP A 284 -15.96 -10.91 -19.54
CA TRP A 284 -15.80 -9.49 -19.24
C TRP A 284 -16.01 -8.61 -20.48
N ALA A 285 -15.56 -9.04 -21.65
CA ALA A 285 -15.84 -8.36 -22.92
C ALA A 285 -17.36 -8.24 -23.17
N SER A 286 -18.12 -9.33 -22.92
CA SER A 286 -19.58 -9.33 -23.00
C SER A 286 -20.22 -8.37 -22.00
N VAL A 287 -19.81 -8.40 -20.73
CA VAL A 287 -20.33 -7.51 -19.69
C VAL A 287 -20.08 -6.04 -20.04
N MET A 288 -18.86 -5.71 -20.46
CA MET A 288 -18.48 -4.36 -20.87
C MET A 288 -19.22 -3.90 -22.11
N GLY A 289 -19.57 -4.82 -23.03
CA GLY A 289 -20.34 -4.54 -24.24
C GLY A 289 -21.86 -4.36 -24.05
N ARG A 290 -22.43 -4.74 -22.89
CA ARG A 290 -23.89 -4.67 -22.67
C ARG A 290 -24.46 -3.26 -22.81
N ARG A 291 -23.70 -2.25 -22.39
CA ARG A 291 -24.13 -0.84 -22.37
C ARG A 291 -22.94 0.06 -22.66
N ARG A 292 -23.23 1.26 -23.17
CA ARG A 292 -22.19 2.23 -23.56
C ARG A 292 -21.38 2.77 -22.37
N LYS A 293 -21.99 2.87 -21.18
CA LYS A 293 -21.36 3.43 -19.98
C LYS A 293 -21.20 2.34 -18.92
N VAL A 294 -20.02 2.31 -18.29
CA VAL A 294 -19.72 1.37 -17.21
C VAL A 294 -19.26 2.13 -15.97
N VAL A 295 -19.72 1.67 -14.81
CA VAL A 295 -19.23 2.14 -13.52
C VAL A 295 -18.62 0.95 -12.77
N LEU A 296 -17.35 1.05 -12.44
CA LEU A 296 -16.66 0.07 -11.59
C LEU A 296 -16.73 0.55 -10.13
N ILE A 297 -17.13 -0.31 -9.21
CA ILE A 297 -17.21 -0.03 -7.76
C ILE A 297 -16.32 -1.03 -7.03
N SER A 298 -15.29 -0.55 -6.36
CA SER A 298 -14.38 -1.38 -5.58
C SER A 298 -13.82 -0.61 -4.39
N PHE A 299 -13.98 -1.14 -3.18
CA PHE A 299 -13.48 -0.52 -1.94
C PHE A 299 -12.11 -1.08 -1.51
N GLY A 300 -11.42 -1.80 -2.40
CA GLY A 300 -10.08 -2.34 -2.15
C GLY A 300 -10.10 -3.75 -1.55
N SER A 301 -8.99 -4.13 -0.90
CA SER A 301 -8.82 -5.48 -0.31
C SER A 301 -9.18 -5.56 1.17
N VAL A 302 -9.11 -4.43 1.89
CA VAL A 302 -9.34 -4.38 3.35
C VAL A 302 -10.79 -3.99 3.65
N ALA A 303 -11.30 -2.91 3.05
CA ALA A 303 -12.71 -2.52 3.16
C ALA A 303 -13.58 -3.35 2.19
N LYS A 304 -13.95 -4.57 2.58
CA LYS A 304 -14.75 -5.48 1.74
C LYS A 304 -16.20 -5.03 1.65
N SER A 305 -16.77 -4.97 0.45
CA SER A 305 -18.10 -4.40 0.20
C SER A 305 -19.22 -5.12 0.97
N HIS A 306 -19.09 -6.41 1.24
CA HIS A 306 -20.10 -7.15 1.99
C HIS A 306 -20.17 -6.74 3.47
N MET A 307 -19.14 -6.08 4.01
CA MET A 307 -19.10 -5.57 5.38
C MET A 307 -19.74 -4.18 5.50
N MET A 308 -20.03 -3.52 4.37
CA MET A 308 -20.67 -2.21 4.37
C MET A 308 -22.04 -2.26 5.08
N THR A 309 -22.39 -1.18 5.77
CA THR A 309 -23.67 -1.08 6.48
C THR A 309 -24.87 -1.30 5.56
N PRO A 310 -26.00 -1.81 6.07
CA PRO A 310 -27.23 -1.97 5.29
C PRO A 310 -27.66 -0.66 4.60
N THR A 311 -27.51 0.47 5.28
CA THR A 311 -27.79 1.81 4.73
C THR A 311 -26.89 2.13 3.53
N GLY A 312 -25.59 1.83 3.62
CA GLY A 312 -24.66 2.01 2.49
C GLY A 312 -25.02 1.11 1.30
N LYS A 313 -25.38 -0.16 1.56
CA LYS A 313 -25.79 -1.11 0.51
C LYS A 313 -27.07 -0.63 -0.18
N ALA A 314 -28.06 -0.17 0.59
CA ALA A 314 -29.31 0.38 0.07
C ALA A 314 -29.10 1.68 -0.73
N ALA A 315 -28.16 2.54 -0.31
CA ALA A 315 -27.82 3.75 -1.05
C ALA A 315 -27.22 3.44 -2.43
N LEU A 316 -26.24 2.52 -2.50
CA LEU A 316 -25.68 2.08 -3.78
C LEU A 316 -26.73 1.39 -4.65
N HIS A 317 -27.56 0.51 -4.06
CA HIS A 317 -28.67 -0.15 -4.76
C HIS A 317 -29.62 0.86 -5.42
N LYS A 318 -29.98 1.93 -4.68
CA LYS A 318 -30.81 3.02 -5.20
C LYS A 318 -30.16 3.76 -6.36
N VAL A 319 -28.86 4.08 -6.25
CA VAL A 319 -28.10 4.74 -7.33
C VAL A 319 -28.06 3.85 -8.58
N VAL A 320 -27.72 2.57 -8.41
CA VAL A 320 -27.65 1.61 -9.52
C VAL A 320 -29.01 1.51 -10.23
N SER A 321 -30.10 1.40 -9.47
CA SER A 321 -31.47 1.31 -9.99
C SER A 321 -31.90 2.58 -10.73
N PHE A 322 -31.39 3.74 -10.33
CA PHE A 322 -31.71 5.03 -10.95
C PHE A 322 -31.06 5.20 -12.34
N PHE A 323 -30.00 4.45 -12.65
CA PHE A 323 -29.26 4.55 -13.91
C PHE A 323 -29.29 3.24 -14.73
N PRO A 324 -30.47 2.80 -15.24
CA PRO A 324 -30.61 1.50 -15.92
C PRO A 324 -29.83 1.40 -17.24
N SER A 325 -29.40 2.54 -17.81
CA SER A 325 -28.57 2.63 -19.02
C SER A 325 -27.06 2.54 -18.76
N VAL A 326 -26.65 2.35 -17.50
CA VAL A 326 -25.25 2.19 -17.09
C VAL A 326 -25.05 0.78 -16.52
N THR A 327 -24.00 0.08 -16.95
CA THR A 327 -23.60 -1.20 -16.34
C THR A 327 -22.76 -0.92 -15.11
N PHE A 328 -23.17 -1.38 -13.94
CA PHE A 328 -22.39 -1.31 -12.72
C PHE A 328 -21.72 -2.65 -12.46
N ILE A 329 -20.40 -2.66 -12.27
CA ILE A 329 -19.65 -3.83 -11.82
C ILE A 329 -19.18 -3.52 -10.41
N TRP A 330 -19.69 -4.26 -9.43
CA TRP A 330 -19.39 -4.04 -8.03
C TRP A 330 -18.67 -5.24 -7.45
N LYS A 331 -17.43 -5.02 -7.00
CA LYS A 331 -16.67 -6.01 -6.26
C LYS A 331 -17.34 -6.28 -4.92
N TYR A 332 -17.86 -7.49 -4.72
CA TYR A 332 -18.63 -7.92 -3.57
C TYR A 332 -18.27 -9.37 -3.21
N GLU A 333 -17.59 -9.56 -2.10
CA GLU A 333 -16.82 -10.77 -1.80
C GLU A 333 -17.64 -11.92 -1.17
N LYS A 334 -18.95 -11.75 -0.97
CA LYS A 334 -19.79 -12.75 -0.28
C LYS A 334 -21.17 -12.86 -0.94
N LYS A 335 -21.72 -14.07 -1.04
CA LYS A 335 -23.10 -14.30 -1.50
C LYS A 335 -24.07 -14.27 -0.32
N ASP A 336 -24.28 -13.10 0.26
CA ASP A 336 -25.19 -12.87 1.40
C ASP A 336 -26.63 -12.56 0.95
N GLU A 337 -27.52 -12.27 1.90
CA GLU A 337 -28.93 -11.96 1.65
C GLU A 337 -29.10 -10.78 0.69
N PHE A 338 -28.25 -9.75 0.80
CA PHE A 338 -28.28 -8.61 -0.12
C PHE A 338 -27.91 -9.03 -1.55
N ALA A 339 -26.84 -9.82 -1.71
CA ALA A 339 -26.38 -10.30 -3.00
C ALA A 339 -27.41 -11.21 -3.70
N LEU A 340 -28.06 -12.09 -2.94
CA LEU A 340 -29.05 -13.05 -3.46
C LEU A 340 -30.46 -12.46 -3.59
N GLY A 341 -30.75 -11.38 -2.85
CA GLY A 341 -32.03 -10.69 -2.83
C GLY A 341 -32.03 -9.44 -3.68
N ASP A 342 -31.76 -8.29 -3.06
CA ASP A 342 -31.98 -6.98 -3.68
C ASP A 342 -31.05 -6.71 -4.86
N ALA A 343 -29.79 -7.13 -4.79
CA ALA A 343 -28.85 -6.97 -5.90
C ALA A 343 -29.20 -7.87 -7.10
N ALA A 344 -29.66 -9.10 -6.85
CA ALA A 344 -30.03 -10.04 -7.90
C ALA A 344 -31.25 -9.60 -8.74
N LYS A 345 -32.07 -8.68 -8.22
CA LYS A 345 -33.24 -8.13 -8.91
C LYS A 345 -32.89 -7.03 -9.94
N ILE A 346 -31.62 -6.61 -10.03
CA ILE A 346 -31.20 -5.49 -10.88
C ILE A 346 -30.37 -5.95 -12.08
N ASP A 347 -30.92 -5.79 -13.29
CA ASP A 347 -30.30 -6.23 -14.55
C ASP A 347 -29.05 -5.43 -14.98
N ASN A 348 -28.84 -4.26 -14.39
CA ASN A 348 -27.69 -3.40 -14.68
C ASN A 348 -26.59 -3.46 -13.60
N LEU A 349 -26.66 -4.44 -12.70
CA LEU A 349 -25.66 -4.70 -11.67
C LEU A 349 -24.99 -6.07 -11.89
N VAL A 350 -23.66 -6.08 -11.86
CA VAL A 350 -22.85 -7.30 -11.87
C VAL A 350 -22.05 -7.35 -10.57
N LEU A 351 -22.37 -8.31 -9.71
CA LEU A 351 -21.58 -8.60 -8.52
C LEU A 351 -20.48 -9.61 -8.85
N THR A 352 -19.28 -9.38 -8.32
CA THR A 352 -18.14 -10.27 -8.49
C THR A 352 -17.24 -10.24 -7.26
N ASP A 353 -16.66 -11.37 -6.86
CA ASP A 353 -15.69 -11.42 -5.76
C ASP A 353 -14.32 -10.83 -6.16
N TRP A 354 -13.98 -10.90 -7.44
CA TRP A 354 -12.74 -10.41 -7.99
C TRP A 354 -12.88 -9.90 -9.43
N MET A 355 -12.17 -8.84 -9.77
CA MET A 355 -12.03 -8.37 -11.15
C MET A 355 -10.65 -7.78 -11.42
N SER A 356 -10.19 -7.91 -12.68
CA SER A 356 -8.98 -7.24 -13.13
C SER A 356 -9.28 -5.77 -13.37
N GLN A 357 -9.07 -4.95 -12.33
CA GLN A 357 -9.33 -3.51 -12.42
C GLN A 357 -8.50 -2.86 -13.52
N ASN A 358 -7.24 -3.29 -13.71
CA ASN A 358 -6.36 -2.75 -14.73
C ASN A 358 -6.89 -3.00 -16.15
N ASP A 359 -7.31 -4.23 -16.44
CA ASP A 359 -7.77 -4.62 -17.77
C ASP A 359 -9.15 -4.01 -18.07
N LEU A 360 -10.03 -3.98 -17.07
CA LEU A 360 -11.35 -3.37 -17.22
C LEU A 360 -11.26 -1.85 -17.45
N LEU A 361 -10.39 -1.14 -16.71
CA LEU A 361 -10.19 0.30 -16.87
C LEU A 361 -9.59 0.68 -18.23
N ASN A 362 -8.88 -0.25 -18.88
CA ASN A 362 -8.32 -0.02 -20.21
C ASN A 362 -9.32 -0.24 -21.37
N HIS A 363 -10.52 -0.74 -21.08
CA HIS A 363 -11.52 -0.99 -22.12
C HIS A 363 -11.97 0.33 -22.81
N PRO A 364 -12.26 0.34 -24.12
CA PRO A 364 -12.58 1.56 -24.87
C PRO A 364 -13.88 2.27 -24.46
N ASN A 365 -14.76 1.62 -23.71
CA ASN A 365 -16.01 2.24 -23.24
C ASN A 365 -15.72 3.29 -22.16
N PRO A 366 -16.49 4.40 -22.10
CA PRO A 366 -16.41 5.35 -21.00
C PRO A 366 -16.67 4.66 -19.65
N ILE A 367 -15.64 4.68 -18.80
CA ILE A 367 -15.67 4.07 -17.47
C ILE A 367 -15.53 5.16 -16.42
N CYS A 368 -16.44 5.14 -15.45
CA CYS A 368 -16.24 5.83 -14.19
C CYS A 368 -15.82 4.79 -13.14
N PHE A 369 -14.85 5.12 -12.30
CA PHE A 369 -14.38 4.24 -11.25
C PHE A 369 -14.62 4.88 -9.88
N HIS A 370 -15.40 4.21 -9.05
CA HIS A 370 -15.60 4.57 -7.67
C HIS A 370 -14.70 3.71 -6.78
N HIS A 371 -13.81 4.37 -6.04
CA HIS A 371 -12.83 3.75 -5.17
C HIS A 371 -12.78 4.39 -3.79
N SER A 372 -12.48 3.58 -2.77
CA SER A 372 -12.36 4.00 -1.37
C SER A 372 -11.00 4.56 -1.00
N CYS A 373 -9.91 4.13 -1.66
CA CYS A 373 -8.58 4.62 -1.32
C CYS A 373 -8.26 5.88 -2.13
N ARG A 374 -7.85 6.92 -1.42
CA ARG A 374 -7.27 8.13 -2.00
C ARG A 374 -5.92 7.89 -2.70
N HIS A 375 -5.22 6.79 -2.42
CA HIS A 375 -3.76 6.71 -2.64
C HIS A 375 -3.24 5.61 -3.59
N GLY A 376 -4.08 4.67 -4.07
CA GLY A 376 -3.57 3.48 -4.78
C GLY A 376 -3.83 3.39 -6.30
N ILE A 377 -4.82 4.12 -6.81
CA ILE A 377 -5.34 3.91 -8.19
C ILE A 377 -5.46 5.22 -8.99
N SER A 378 -5.24 6.39 -8.37
CA SER A 378 -5.29 7.70 -9.05
C SER A 378 -4.32 7.78 -10.24
N ALA A 379 -3.17 7.12 -10.19
CA ALA A 379 -2.19 7.06 -11.28
C ALA A 379 -2.56 6.10 -12.45
N ARG A 380 -3.70 5.38 -12.38
CA ARG A 380 -4.10 4.40 -13.40
C ARG A 380 -5.25 4.87 -14.31
N ALA A 381 -5.80 6.06 -14.05
CA ALA A 381 -6.81 6.65 -14.91
C ALA A 381 -6.13 7.29 -16.13
N ARG A 382 -6.62 6.98 -17.34
CA ARG A 382 -6.12 7.41 -18.66
C ARG A 382 -5.51 8.83 -18.68
N ASP A 383 -4.29 8.94 -19.20
CA ASP A 383 -3.75 10.19 -19.79
C ASP A 383 -4.45 10.36 -21.15
N GLU A 384 -5.56 11.11 -21.19
CA GLU A 384 -6.17 11.56 -22.45
C GLU A 384 -5.36 12.74 -23.01
N ARG A 385 -4.17 12.46 -23.53
CA ARG A 385 -3.43 13.39 -24.39
C ARG A 385 -3.34 12.84 -25.81
N GLU A 386 -4.49 12.73 -26.49
CA GLU A 386 -4.47 12.69 -27.97
C GLU A 386 -5.78 13.06 -28.69
N THR A 387 -6.84 13.51 -28.01
CA THR A 387 -8.01 14.07 -28.69
C THR A 387 -8.35 15.45 -28.14
N GLY A 388 -8.14 16.48 -28.98
CA GLY A 388 -8.35 17.89 -28.66
C GLY A 388 -9.81 18.27 -28.46
N ASP A 389 -10.40 17.88 -27.33
CA ASP A 389 -11.61 18.52 -26.81
C ASP A 389 -11.55 18.59 -25.28
N SER A 390 -11.02 19.71 -24.80
CA SER A 390 -10.77 19.98 -23.39
C SER A 390 -12.04 20.41 -22.67
N ARG A 391 -12.62 19.56 -21.82
CA ARG A 391 -13.37 19.98 -20.61
C ARG A 391 -13.25 18.94 -19.48
N PRO A 392 -12.50 19.22 -18.40
CA PRO A 392 -12.55 18.38 -17.21
C PRO A 392 -13.82 18.70 -16.43
N TYR A 393 -14.74 17.73 -16.35
CA TYR A 393 -15.81 17.74 -15.35
C TYR A 393 -15.40 16.85 -14.19
N PHE A 394 -14.61 17.41 -13.28
CA PHE A 394 -14.62 17.01 -11.87
C PHE A 394 -15.34 18.13 -11.10
N ARG A 395 -16.52 17.82 -10.58
CA ARG A 395 -17.19 18.58 -9.52
C ARG A 395 -17.80 17.60 -8.53
#